data_AF-A0A4S8JN88-F1
#
_entry.id   AF-A0A4S8JN88-F1
#
_cell.length_a   1.000
_cell.length_b   1.000
_cell.length_c   1.000
_cell.angle_alpha   90.00
_cell.angle_beta   90.00
_cell.angle_gamma   90.00
#
_symmetry.space_group_name_H-M   'P 1'
#
loop_
_entity.id
_entity.type
_entity.pdbx_description
1 polymer ?
#
loop_
_entity_poly.entity_id
_entity_poly.type
_entity_poly.pdbx_seq_one_letter_code
_entity_poly.pdbx_strand_id
1 'polypeptide(L)'
;MDLAQATGQRKHYSSTCRCPQSCIPLSNFNITYQYLIRSRYSFVGMIDDPGPYGRGRYNPNMAPEVTIDQWRKASQWFEVNRKLALSIVKDTTYYPKFERFCKPHCYVDEHYFPTMLFIESANLLANRSITWVDWSRGGAHPATFGRVDVTEAFLEKILGGQNCSYNNQPSSLCHLFARKFAPSTLEPLLRLAPTLLGFGS
;
A
#
# COMPACT_ATOMS: atom_id res chain seq x y z
N MET A 1 47.43 -26.62 -2.37
CA MET A 1 45.97 -26.87 -2.47
C MET A 1 45.32 -25.76 -1.63
N ASP A 2 45.09 -24.54 -2.14
CA ASP A 2 44.29 -24.19 -3.35
C ASP A 2 42.98 -25.01 -3.38
N LEU A 3 41.76 -24.46 -3.40
CA LEU A 3 41.25 -23.23 -4.01
C LEU A 3 39.80 -22.94 -3.56
N ALA A 4 39.33 -21.72 -3.86
CA ALA A 4 37.95 -21.32 -4.18
C ALA A 4 37.01 -20.74 -3.08
N GLN A 5 36.87 -19.42 -3.16
CA GLN A 5 35.67 -18.63 -2.83
C GLN A 5 34.43 -19.13 -3.62
N ALA A 6 33.25 -19.08 -3.01
CA ALA A 6 31.97 -18.90 -3.72
C ALA A 6 30.86 -18.41 -2.77
N THR A 7 30.65 -17.09 -2.81
CA THR A 7 29.40 -16.31 -2.69
C THR A 7 28.08 -17.04 -2.34
N GLY A 8 27.31 -16.49 -1.37
CA GLY A 8 25.89 -16.82 -1.25
C GLY A 8 25.16 -16.33 0.00
N GLN A 9 25.21 -15.03 0.36
CA GLN A 9 24.27 -14.47 1.33
C GLN A 9 22.84 -14.54 0.74
N ARG A 10 22.07 -15.58 1.10
CA ARG A 10 20.60 -15.59 0.89
C ARG A 10 19.98 -14.56 1.81
N LYS A 11 19.82 -13.33 1.32
CA LYS A 11 18.97 -12.35 1.98
C LYS A 11 17.50 -12.72 1.70
N HIS A 12 16.89 -13.43 2.64
CA HIS A 12 15.46 -13.72 2.61
C HIS A 12 14.66 -12.45 2.96
N TYR A 13 14.47 -11.58 1.97
CA TYR A 13 13.53 -10.47 2.04
C TYR A 13 12.12 -10.99 1.77
N SER A 14 11.19 -10.72 2.69
CA SER A 14 9.77 -11.05 2.54
C SER A 14 8.97 -9.77 2.77
N SER A 15 8.21 -9.37 1.75
CA SER A 15 7.23 -8.29 1.76
C SER A 15 5.83 -8.89 1.81
N THR A 16 4.92 -8.32 2.61
CA THR A 16 3.53 -8.79 2.70
C THR A 16 2.59 -7.75 2.08
N CYS A 17 1.70 -8.19 1.18
CA CYS A 17 0.67 -7.36 0.56
C CYS A 17 -0.72 -8.00 0.80
N ARG A 18 -1.73 -7.23 1.20
CA ARG A 18 -3.12 -7.69 1.31
C ARG A 18 -3.94 -7.17 0.11
N CYS A 19 -4.49 -8.07 -0.72
CA CYS A 19 -5.43 -7.71 -1.79
C CYS A 19 -6.70 -8.57 -1.77
N PRO A 20 -7.91 -7.99 -1.61
CA PRO A 20 -9.19 -8.71 -1.68
C PRO A 20 -9.60 -9.04 -3.13
N GLN A 21 -10.68 -9.82 -3.30
CA GLN A 21 -11.27 -10.32 -4.57
C GLN A 21 -11.57 -9.27 -5.67
N SER A 22 -11.39 -7.98 -5.39
CA SER A 22 -11.66 -6.86 -6.30
C SER A 22 -10.41 -6.10 -6.75
N CYS A 23 -9.23 -6.70 -6.53
CA CYS A 23 -7.94 -6.17 -6.97
C CYS A 23 -7.48 -6.83 -8.27
N ILE A 24 -6.74 -6.08 -9.08
CA ILE A 24 -6.01 -6.62 -10.24
C ILE A 24 -4.53 -6.23 -10.16
N PRO A 25 -3.60 -7.09 -10.63
CA PRO A 25 -2.23 -6.68 -10.86
C PRO A 25 -2.14 -5.76 -12.09
N LEU A 26 -1.26 -4.77 -12.04
CA LEU A 26 -0.95 -3.85 -13.15
C LEU A 26 0.35 -4.20 -13.87
N SER A 27 1.09 -5.18 -13.38
CA SER A 27 2.33 -5.67 -13.98
C SER A 27 2.53 -7.13 -13.64
N ASN A 28 3.38 -7.80 -14.40
CA ASN A 28 3.69 -9.21 -14.14
C ASN A 28 4.41 -9.44 -12.80
N PHE A 29 4.45 -10.71 -12.40
CA PHE A 29 5.04 -11.11 -11.12
C PHE A 29 6.51 -10.71 -11.00
N ASN A 30 7.30 -10.83 -12.07
CA ASN A 30 8.72 -10.50 -12.02
C ASN A 30 8.94 -9.00 -11.76
N ILE A 31 8.22 -8.13 -12.46
CA ILE A 31 8.28 -6.68 -12.23
C ILE A 31 7.85 -6.36 -10.79
N THR A 32 6.71 -6.88 -10.35
CA THR A 32 6.19 -6.68 -8.99
C THR A 32 7.20 -7.15 -7.93
N TYR A 33 7.74 -8.35 -8.09
CA TYR A 33 8.70 -8.93 -7.15
C TYR A 33 9.99 -8.10 -7.08
N GLN A 34 10.58 -7.76 -8.23
CA GLN A 34 11.80 -6.95 -8.27
C GLN A 34 11.55 -5.55 -7.71
N TYR A 35 10.38 -4.96 -7.96
CA TYR A 35 9.99 -3.66 -7.41
C TYR A 35 9.99 -3.67 -5.89
N LEU A 36 9.36 -4.67 -5.29
CA LEU A 36 9.25 -4.77 -3.83
C LEU A 36 10.58 -5.13 -3.18
N ILE A 37 11.31 -6.13 -3.70
CA ILE A 37 12.54 -6.61 -3.07
C ILE A 37 13.71 -5.63 -3.19
N ARG A 38 13.72 -4.80 -4.23
CA ARG A 38 14.75 -3.74 -4.43
C ARG A 38 14.33 -2.41 -3.82
N SER A 39 13.14 -2.31 -3.24
CA SER A 39 12.70 -1.08 -2.59
C SER A 39 13.49 -0.84 -1.31
N ARG A 40 13.94 0.40 -1.11
CA ARG A 40 14.50 0.90 0.16
C ARG A 40 13.41 1.25 1.16
N TYR A 41 12.19 1.47 0.67
CA TYR A 41 11.05 1.98 1.44
C TYR A 41 9.89 1.00 1.45
N SER A 42 9.05 1.08 2.46
CA SER A 42 7.76 0.42 2.52
C SER A 42 6.63 1.35 2.09
N PHE A 43 5.55 0.76 1.57
CA PHE A 43 4.48 1.51 0.92
C PHE A 43 3.21 1.55 1.77
N VAL A 44 3.16 2.57 2.63
CA VAL A 44 1.97 2.94 3.41
C VAL A 44 1.56 4.35 2.98
N GLY A 45 0.36 4.48 2.38
CA GLY A 45 -0.18 5.76 1.92
C GLY A 45 -0.77 6.57 3.06
N MET A 46 0.09 7.17 3.88
CA MET A 46 -0.31 7.92 5.08
C MET A 46 -0.57 9.39 4.77
N ILE A 47 -1.62 9.92 5.38
CA ILE A 47 -2.02 11.33 5.32
C ILE A 47 -2.32 11.85 6.72
N ASP A 48 -2.05 13.13 6.92
CA ASP A 48 -2.58 13.90 8.04
C ASP A 48 -3.85 14.62 7.55
N ASP A 49 -5.00 14.04 7.86
CA ASP A 49 -6.31 14.51 7.42
C ASP A 49 -6.93 15.36 8.55
N PRO A 50 -7.04 16.70 8.41
CA PRO A 50 -7.62 17.56 9.44
C PRO A 50 -9.15 17.40 9.55
N GLY A 51 -9.78 16.70 8.60
CA GLY A 51 -11.22 16.53 8.53
C GLY A 51 -11.82 15.58 9.58
N PRO A 52 -13.15 15.42 9.57
CA PRO A 52 -13.87 14.59 10.54
C PRO A 52 -13.49 13.11 10.47
N TYR A 53 -12.99 12.65 9.33
CA TYR A 53 -12.58 11.27 9.10
C TYR A 53 -11.10 11.00 9.39
N GLY A 54 -10.33 12.03 9.77
CA GLY A 54 -8.92 11.95 10.12
C GLY A 54 -8.70 12.30 11.59
N ARG A 55 -8.21 13.51 11.86
CA ARG A 55 -8.03 14.08 13.22
C ARG A 55 -9.34 14.15 14.01
N GLY A 56 -10.49 14.28 13.35
CA GLY A 56 -11.80 14.21 14.02
C GLY A 56 -12.10 12.88 14.73
N ARG A 57 -11.36 11.80 14.41
CA ARG A 57 -11.47 10.49 15.07
C ARG A 57 -10.44 10.28 16.19
N TYR A 58 -9.55 11.25 16.42
CA TYR A 58 -8.53 11.17 17.46
C TYR A 58 -9.17 11.28 18.85
N ASN A 59 -8.69 10.47 19.80
CA ASN A 59 -9.11 10.53 21.19
C ASN A 59 -7.96 11.13 22.04
N PRO A 60 -8.17 12.25 22.77
CA PRO A 60 -7.14 12.86 23.60
C PRO A 60 -6.50 11.94 24.64
N ASN A 61 -7.19 10.89 25.07
CA ASN A 61 -6.65 9.89 26.01
C ASN A 61 -5.57 8.97 25.42
N MET A 62 -5.31 9.08 24.11
CA MET A 62 -4.17 8.41 23.47
C MET A 62 -2.84 9.07 23.80
N ALA A 63 -2.84 10.33 24.27
CA ALA A 63 -1.65 10.99 24.78
C ALA A 63 -1.17 10.38 26.11
N PRO A 64 0.14 10.46 26.42
CA PRO A 64 1.20 11.07 25.62
C PRO A 64 1.77 10.18 24.49
N GLU A 65 1.43 8.89 24.46
CA GLU A 65 2.06 7.91 23.55
C GLU A 65 1.75 8.19 22.08
N VAL A 66 0.54 8.69 21.79
CA VAL A 66 0.17 9.17 20.46
C VAL A 66 -0.40 10.57 20.62
N THR A 67 0.30 11.56 20.08
CA THR A 67 -0.21 12.94 20.02
C THR A 67 -1.04 13.16 18.76
N ILE A 68 -1.88 14.20 18.76
CA ILE A 68 -2.71 14.53 17.60
C ILE A 68 -1.88 14.84 16.34
N ASP A 69 -0.68 15.39 16.50
CA ASP A 69 0.20 15.70 15.37
C ASP A 69 0.90 14.48 14.79
N GLN A 70 0.96 13.39 15.56
CA GLN A 70 1.43 12.09 15.12
C GLN A 70 0.31 11.23 14.51
N TRP A 71 -0.95 11.57 14.74
CA TRP A 71 -2.10 10.83 14.23
C TRP A 71 -2.09 10.79 12.70
N ARG A 72 -2.09 9.59 12.14
CA ARG A 72 -2.14 9.38 10.68
C ARG A 72 -3.33 8.53 10.30
N LYS A 73 -3.78 8.75 9.07
CA LYS A 73 -4.78 7.94 8.38
C LYS A 73 -4.14 7.32 7.15
N ALA A 74 -4.45 6.07 6.87
CA ALA A 74 -4.07 5.42 5.63
C ALA A 74 -5.17 4.46 5.17
N SER A 75 -4.98 3.91 3.97
CA SER A 75 -5.77 2.78 3.50
C SER A 75 -5.45 1.53 4.34
N GLN A 76 -6.42 0.63 4.54
CA GLN A 76 -6.19 -0.70 5.12
C GLN A 76 -5.28 -1.60 4.23
N TRP A 77 -4.76 -1.09 3.11
CA TRP A 77 -3.95 -1.75 2.10
C TRP A 77 -2.56 -1.14 2.14
N PHE A 78 -1.60 -1.95 2.57
CA PHE A 78 -0.23 -1.53 2.73
C PHE A 78 0.71 -2.64 2.28
N GLU A 79 1.92 -2.24 1.95
CA GLU A 79 3.07 -3.13 1.88
C GLU A 79 4.09 -2.68 2.92
N VAL A 80 4.63 -3.65 3.64
CA VAL A 80 5.74 -3.43 4.56
C VAL A 80 6.80 -4.50 4.37
N ASN A 81 8.04 -4.08 4.49
CA ASN A 81 9.17 -4.98 4.51
C ASN A 81 9.21 -5.77 5.83
N ARG A 82 10.01 -6.83 5.84
CA ARG A 82 10.16 -7.70 7.01
C ARG A 82 10.52 -6.96 8.30
N LYS A 83 11.35 -5.91 8.23
CA LYS A 83 11.78 -5.15 9.42
C LYS A 83 10.59 -4.46 10.07
N LEU A 84 9.79 -3.73 9.28
CA LEU A 84 8.59 -3.04 9.78
C LEU A 84 7.49 -4.02 10.18
N ALA A 85 7.33 -5.13 9.46
CA ALA A 85 6.40 -6.18 9.84
C ALA A 85 6.71 -6.75 11.23
N LEU A 86 7.99 -6.95 11.56
CA LEU A 86 8.40 -7.36 12.90
C LEU A 86 8.14 -6.29 13.96
N SER A 87 8.32 -5.01 13.63
CA SER A 87 7.96 -3.91 14.55
C SER A 87 6.47 -3.92 14.87
N ILE A 88 5.62 -4.11 13.87
CA ILE A 88 4.16 -4.20 14.05
C ILE A 88 3.79 -5.35 14.99
N VAL A 89 4.32 -6.56 14.75
CA VAL A 89 3.98 -7.75 15.56
C VAL A 89 4.48 -7.64 16.99
N LYS A 90 5.59 -6.93 17.21
CA LYS A 90 6.19 -6.74 18.54
C LYS A 90 5.60 -5.56 19.33
N ASP A 91 4.69 -4.79 18.74
CA ASP A 91 4.18 -3.59 19.37
C ASP A 91 3.33 -3.92 20.61
N THR A 92 3.80 -3.47 21.75
CA THR A 92 3.09 -3.52 23.04
C THR A 92 2.81 -2.13 23.59
N THR A 93 3.17 -1.07 22.86
CA THR A 93 3.07 0.32 23.33
C THR A 93 1.85 1.01 22.71
N TYR A 94 1.71 0.96 21.39
CA TYR A 94 0.67 1.71 20.69
C TYR A 94 -0.62 0.92 20.57
N TYR A 95 -0.55 -0.36 20.17
CA TYR A 95 -1.75 -1.19 20.01
C TYR A 95 -2.71 -1.16 21.21
N PRO A 96 -2.28 -1.27 22.48
CA PRO A 96 -3.19 -1.21 23.62
C PRO A 96 -3.95 0.12 23.73
N LYS A 97 -3.34 1.25 23.31
CA LYS A 97 -4.01 2.56 23.26
C LYS A 97 -5.09 2.57 22.19
N PHE A 98 -4.78 2.04 21.01
CA PHE A 98 -5.77 1.90 19.93
C PHE A 98 -6.91 0.96 20.33
N GLU A 99 -6.60 -0.20 20.90
CA GLU A 99 -7.61 -1.14 21.39
C GLU A 99 -8.55 -0.49 22.43
N ARG A 100 -8.00 0.31 23.35
CA ARG A 100 -8.76 0.96 24.40
C ARG A 100 -9.56 2.17 23.92
N PHE A 101 -8.97 3.05 23.12
CA PHE A 101 -9.50 4.38 22.83
C PHE A 101 -10.00 4.58 21.39
N CYS A 102 -9.58 3.76 20.44
CA CYS A 102 -10.10 3.77 19.07
C CYS A 102 -11.38 2.91 19.02
N LYS A 103 -12.47 3.44 19.56
CA LYS A 103 -13.82 2.85 19.46
C LYS A 103 -14.59 3.52 18.32
N PRO A 104 -15.61 2.84 17.72
CA PRO A 104 -16.43 3.45 16.69
C PRO A 104 -16.85 4.88 17.05
N HIS A 105 -16.67 5.88 16.18
CA HIS A 105 -16.37 5.79 14.74
C HIS A 105 -14.87 5.80 14.36
N CYS A 106 -13.95 5.49 15.28
CA CYS A 106 -12.52 5.30 14.99
C CYS A 106 -12.27 3.91 14.35
N TYR A 107 -11.78 3.88 13.10
CA TYR A 107 -11.44 2.64 12.38
C TYR A 107 -9.97 2.29 12.60
N VAL A 108 -9.71 1.30 13.46
CA VAL A 108 -8.35 0.95 13.92
C VAL A 108 -7.42 0.55 12.77
N ASP A 109 -7.97 -0.13 11.77
CA ASP A 109 -7.28 -0.60 10.57
C ASP A 109 -6.91 0.52 9.58
N GLU A 110 -7.50 1.70 9.72
CA GLU A 110 -7.13 2.91 8.96
C GLU A 110 -6.13 3.80 9.71
N HIS A 111 -5.98 3.65 11.04
CA HIS A 111 -5.24 4.60 11.87
C HIS A 111 -4.06 4.00 12.65
N TYR A 112 -4.12 2.75 13.08
CA TYR A 112 -3.11 2.16 13.97
C TYR A 112 -1.74 2.05 13.30
N PHE A 113 -1.62 1.20 12.28
CA PHE A 113 -0.34 1.01 11.57
C PHE A 113 0.26 2.30 11.01
N PRO A 114 -0.47 3.18 10.29
CA PRO A 114 0.15 4.40 9.78
C PRO A 114 0.62 5.34 10.88
N THR A 115 -0.08 5.41 12.02
CA THR A 115 0.34 6.26 13.15
C THR A 115 1.58 5.68 13.82
N MET A 116 1.55 4.39 14.18
CA MET A 116 2.68 3.72 14.81
C MET A 116 3.94 3.76 13.93
N LEU A 117 3.80 3.45 12.63
CA LEU A 117 4.93 3.48 11.70
C LEU A 117 5.44 4.90 11.42
N PHE A 118 4.58 5.91 11.46
CA PHE A 118 5.00 7.31 11.37
C PHE A 118 5.85 7.72 12.57
N ILE A 119 5.45 7.31 13.78
CA ILE A 119 6.21 7.62 15.01
C ILE A 119 7.57 6.89 15.00
N GLU A 120 7.58 5.60 14.69
CA GLU A 120 8.75 4.74 14.86
C GLU A 120 9.72 4.73 13.67
N SER A 121 9.22 4.97 12.45
CA SER A 121 9.97 4.60 11.24
C SER A 121 9.60 5.42 9.99
N ALA A 122 9.20 6.68 10.15
CA ALA A 122 8.82 7.55 9.03
C ALA A 122 9.87 7.60 7.89
N ASN A 123 11.17 7.53 8.23
CA ASN A 123 12.27 7.53 7.27
C ASN A 123 12.37 6.26 6.41
N LEU A 124 11.62 5.21 6.73
CA LEU A 124 11.55 3.95 5.97
C LEU A 124 10.27 3.85 5.14
N LEU A 125 9.45 4.89 5.09
CA LEU A 125 8.16 4.91 4.40
C LEU A 125 8.21 5.80 3.16
N ALA A 126 7.57 5.34 2.08
CA ALA A 126 7.45 6.08 0.83
C ALA A 126 6.29 7.09 0.83
N ASN A 127 5.46 7.11 1.89
CA ASN A 127 4.24 7.93 2.01
C ASN A 127 3.27 7.80 0.82
N ARG A 128 3.21 6.61 0.22
CA ARG A 128 2.33 6.26 -0.89
C ARG A 128 2.00 4.77 -0.85
N SER A 129 0.87 4.39 -1.44
CA SER A 129 0.51 2.98 -1.63
C SER A 129 0.99 2.48 -2.99
N ILE A 130 1.22 1.16 -3.10
CA ILE A 130 1.40 0.45 -4.38
C ILE A 130 0.07 0.09 -5.05
N THR A 131 -1.06 0.42 -4.42
CA THR A 131 -2.39 0.13 -4.95
C THR A 131 -3.04 1.43 -5.43
N TRP A 132 -3.34 1.49 -6.72
CA TRP A 132 -4.13 2.55 -7.31
C TRP A 132 -5.60 2.42 -6.91
N VAL A 133 -6.19 3.54 -6.52
CA VAL A 133 -7.59 3.68 -6.11
C VAL A 133 -8.16 4.95 -6.69
N ASP A 134 -9.39 4.89 -7.20
CA ASP A 134 -10.11 6.06 -7.66
C ASP A 134 -11.13 6.53 -6.62
N TRP A 135 -10.94 7.76 -6.13
CA TRP A 135 -11.83 8.44 -5.19
C TRP A 135 -12.63 9.57 -5.85
N SER A 136 -12.53 9.75 -7.16
CA SER A 136 -13.19 10.85 -7.90
C SER A 136 -14.71 10.86 -7.77
N ARG A 137 -15.32 9.69 -7.55
CA ARG A 137 -16.77 9.53 -7.35
C ARG A 137 -17.25 9.90 -5.94
N GLY A 138 -16.33 10.21 -5.02
CA GLY A 138 -16.64 10.56 -3.63
C GLY A 138 -17.24 9.41 -2.81
N GLY A 139 -17.59 9.71 -1.56
CA GLY A 139 -18.19 8.77 -0.62
C GLY A 139 -17.20 7.99 0.26
N ALA A 140 -17.72 7.03 1.01
CA ALA A 140 -16.94 6.25 1.98
C ALA A 140 -16.08 5.14 1.35
N HIS A 141 -16.29 4.84 0.07
CA HIS A 141 -15.62 3.75 -0.65
C HIS A 141 -15.12 4.21 -2.02
N PRO A 142 -13.99 3.67 -2.51
CA PRO A 142 -13.49 4.02 -3.83
C PRO A 142 -14.43 3.52 -4.94
N ALA A 143 -14.31 4.14 -6.11
CA ALA A 143 -15.09 3.80 -7.30
C ALA A 143 -14.94 2.32 -7.65
N THR A 144 -16.06 1.70 -8.06
CA THR A 144 -16.09 0.34 -8.59
C THR A 144 -16.23 0.40 -10.12
N PHE A 145 -15.32 -0.28 -10.81
CA PHE A 145 -15.27 -0.40 -12.27
C PHE A 145 -15.93 -1.70 -12.72
N GLY A 146 -16.85 -1.60 -13.68
CA GLY A 146 -17.52 -2.72 -14.32
C GLY A 146 -16.93 -3.05 -15.69
N ARG A 147 -17.52 -4.04 -16.37
CA ARG A 147 -17.11 -4.49 -17.72
C ARG A 147 -16.88 -3.35 -18.71
N VAL A 148 -17.78 -2.35 -18.72
CA VAL A 148 -17.75 -1.22 -19.66
C VAL A 148 -16.62 -0.22 -19.38
N ASP A 149 -16.13 -0.17 -18.14
CA ASP A 149 -15.05 0.74 -17.76
C ASP A 149 -13.67 0.17 -18.18
N VAL A 150 -13.55 -1.16 -18.31
CA VAL A 150 -12.29 -1.83 -18.64
C VAL A 150 -12.03 -1.75 -20.15
N THR A 151 -11.32 -0.71 -20.54
CA THR A 151 -10.86 -0.45 -21.91
C THR A 151 -9.34 -0.32 -21.93
N GLU A 152 -8.73 -0.45 -23.12
CA GLU A 152 -7.29 -0.21 -23.31
C GLU A 152 -6.88 1.19 -22.84
N ALA A 153 -7.57 2.23 -23.32
CA ALA A 153 -7.32 3.62 -22.91
C ALA A 153 -7.45 3.83 -21.39
N PHE A 154 -8.37 3.13 -20.73
CA PHE A 154 -8.51 3.19 -19.27
C PHE A 154 -7.30 2.58 -18.56
N LEU A 155 -6.84 1.39 -18.99
CA LEU A 155 -5.68 0.74 -18.40
C LEU A 155 -4.38 1.51 -18.68
N GLU A 156 -4.19 2.03 -19.89
CA GLU A 156 -3.07 2.90 -20.24
C GLU A 156 -3.03 4.16 -19.37
N LYS A 157 -4.18 4.77 -19.10
CA LYS A 157 -4.29 5.92 -18.20
C LYS A 157 -3.84 5.57 -16.78
N ILE A 158 -4.18 4.38 -16.28
CA ILE A 158 -3.72 3.93 -14.95
C ILE A 158 -2.20 3.71 -14.95
N LEU A 159 -1.65 3.13 -16.02
CA LEU A 159 -0.23 2.78 -16.11
C LEU A 159 0.69 3.97 -16.38
N GLY A 160 0.28 4.91 -17.24
CA GLY A 160 1.10 6.05 -17.68
C GLY A 160 0.74 7.39 -17.02
N GLY A 161 -0.36 7.46 -16.27
CA GLY A 161 -0.91 8.74 -15.81
C GLY A 161 -0.21 9.38 -14.60
N GLN A 162 0.83 8.76 -14.02
CA GLN A 162 1.41 9.24 -12.76
C GLN A 162 2.94 9.13 -12.74
N ASN A 163 3.59 10.22 -12.32
CA ASN A 163 4.99 10.23 -11.93
C ASN A 163 5.09 10.18 -10.40
N CYS A 164 6.01 9.37 -9.89
CA CYS A 164 6.28 9.25 -8.46
C CYS A 164 7.76 9.02 -8.22
N SER A 165 8.14 8.99 -6.94
CA SER A 165 9.48 8.61 -6.51
C SER A 165 9.54 7.12 -6.19
N TYR A 166 10.56 6.45 -6.72
CA TYR A 166 10.98 5.11 -6.33
C TYR A 166 12.46 5.15 -5.99
N ASN A 167 12.81 4.78 -4.75
CA ASN A 167 14.19 4.86 -4.25
C ASN A 167 14.86 6.24 -4.44
N ASN A 168 14.07 7.31 -4.26
CA ASN A 168 14.48 8.71 -4.45
C ASN A 168 14.83 9.07 -5.90
N GLN A 169 14.32 8.31 -6.86
CA GLN A 169 14.45 8.56 -8.30
C GLN A 169 13.07 8.69 -8.94
N PRO A 170 12.91 9.54 -9.96
CA PRO A 170 11.67 9.60 -10.74
C PRO A 170 11.34 8.24 -11.36
N SER A 171 10.06 7.85 -11.31
CA SER A 171 9.55 6.63 -11.92
C SER A 171 8.13 6.85 -12.43
N SER A 172 7.80 6.22 -13.56
CA SER A 172 6.44 6.08 -14.07
C SER A 172 5.69 4.90 -13.45
N LEU A 173 6.40 3.95 -12.83
CA LEU A 173 5.78 2.78 -12.19
C LEU A 173 5.42 3.09 -10.73
N CYS A 174 4.24 3.67 -10.55
CA CYS A 174 3.74 4.08 -9.25
C CYS A 174 2.90 3.03 -8.55
N HIS A 175 2.10 2.28 -9.29
CA HIS A 175 1.21 1.29 -8.71
C HIS A 175 1.48 -0.08 -9.31
N LEU A 176 1.47 -1.10 -8.46
CA LEU A 176 1.60 -2.50 -8.86
C LEU A 176 0.24 -3.17 -8.94
N PHE A 177 -0.77 -2.61 -8.28
CA PHE A 177 -2.13 -3.12 -8.22
C PHE A 177 -3.14 -2.00 -8.43
N ALA A 178 -4.35 -2.35 -8.85
CA ALA A 178 -5.48 -1.42 -8.94
C ALA A 178 -6.75 -2.02 -8.32
N ARG A 179 -7.62 -1.14 -7.82
CA ARG A 179 -8.96 -1.49 -7.30
C ARG A 179 -9.93 -0.29 -7.49
N LYS A 180 -11.25 -0.49 -7.49
CA LYS A 180 -12.03 -1.71 -7.21
C LYS A 180 -12.68 -2.24 -8.49
N PHE A 181 -12.43 -3.49 -8.86
CA PHE A 181 -12.98 -4.10 -10.07
C PHE A 181 -14.12 -5.07 -9.71
N ALA A 182 -15.24 -4.97 -10.43
CA ALA A 182 -16.38 -5.87 -10.28
C ALA A 182 -16.11 -7.22 -10.96
N PRO A 183 -16.78 -8.33 -10.58
CA PRO A 183 -16.60 -9.64 -11.23
C PRO A 183 -16.80 -9.62 -12.75
N SER A 184 -17.66 -8.73 -13.26
CA SER A 184 -17.92 -8.55 -14.70
C SER A 184 -16.71 -8.06 -15.51
N THR A 185 -15.62 -7.67 -14.83
CA THR A 185 -14.37 -7.21 -15.47
C THR A 185 -13.43 -8.35 -15.84
N LEU A 186 -13.65 -9.58 -15.37
CA LEU A 186 -12.71 -10.69 -15.58
C LEU A 186 -12.43 -10.96 -17.06
N GLU A 187 -13.48 -11.09 -17.88
CA GLU A 187 -13.36 -11.36 -19.31
C GLU A 187 -12.57 -10.26 -20.07
N PRO A 188 -12.92 -8.96 -19.98
CA PRO A 188 -12.13 -7.93 -20.67
C PRO A 188 -10.69 -7.80 -20.12
N LEU A 189 -10.47 -8.00 -18.82
CA LEU A 189 -9.13 -7.99 -18.24
C LEU A 189 -8.25 -9.11 -18.79
N LEU A 190 -8.76 -10.34 -18.89
CA LEU A 190 -8.02 -11.47 -19.46
C LEU A 190 -7.66 -11.25 -20.93
N ARG A 191 -8.50 -10.55 -21.69
CA ARG A 191 -8.22 -10.19 -23.09
C ARG A 191 -7.11 -9.16 -23.23
N LEU A 192 -7.08 -8.16 -22.34
CA LEU A 192 -6.11 -7.05 -22.41
C LEU A 192 -4.78 -7.34 -21.68
N ALA A 193 -4.80 -8.30 -20.75
CA ALA A 193 -3.67 -8.65 -19.89
C ALA A 193 -2.36 -8.98 -20.65
N PRO A 194 -2.37 -9.76 -21.75
CA PRO A 194 -1.13 -10.07 -22.47
C PRO A 194 -0.48 -8.84 -23.11
N THR A 195 -1.29 -7.99 -23.71
CA THR A 195 -0.82 -6.81 -24.45
C THR A 195 -0.35 -5.70 -23.53
N LEU A 196 -1.10 -5.43 -22.45
CA LEU A 196 -0.90 -4.21 -21.63
C LEU A 196 -0.21 -4.47 -20.29
N LEU A 197 -0.36 -5.66 -19.72
CA LEU A 197 0.13 -5.98 -18.37
C LEU A 197 1.33 -6.95 -18.39
N GLY A 198 1.70 -7.44 -19.57
CA GLY A 198 2.85 -8.32 -19.77
C GLY A 198 2.67 -9.73 -19.20
N PHE A 199 1.44 -10.26 -19.26
CA PHE A 199 1.13 -11.64 -18.83
C PHE A 199 1.14 -12.61 -20.01
N GLY A 200 1.90 -13.71 -19.91
CA GLY A 200 1.87 -14.79 -20.92
C GLY A 200 2.79 -14.57 -22.14
N SER A 201 3.70 -13.60 -22.06
CA SER A 201 4.85 -13.45 -22.97
C SER A 201 6.06 -14.23 -22.50
#